data_AF-A0A8A0RLH2-F1
#
_entry.id   AF-A0A8A0RLH2-F1
#
_cell.length_a   1.000
_cell.length_b   1.000
_cell.length_c   1.000
_cell.angle_alpha   90.00
_cell.angle_beta   90.00
_cell.angle_gamma   90.00
#
_symmetry.space_group_name_H-M   'P 1'
#
loop_
_entity.id
_entity.type
_entity.pdbx_description
1 polymer ?
#
loop_
_entity_poly.entity_id
_entity_poly.type
_entity_poly.pdbx_seq_one_letter_code
_entity_poly.pdbx_strand_id
1 'polypeptide(L)'
;MNRSELYHPLTERTLENYQVQYLARRYDFTKESLVAHLLVTEINARMEEAEAQLGIERVKPFELYIRKGKKDLRLPLFRPEYLEPLLAGEDFSVSRKLVLETCLEHYREVFPQAGEVDVLSIIDPWALVRKKGPSRYQDQIRTSLVPYNEKDTRAWRKEIDNIRPVPPSGRFNTLDFSAPARVVKELTDFVVTEAGLGRVIARQLVEDVIVLRNLACPRTHELRSGEMPVLATHVHAHLSDEVATRFRRHAPVVLTVWTPEELENWPKQVPEYLEHLKKRIIRVCFEAYRQNGLLTLMDMQWIFQLSSARISELIRSFQKEHHIIVPTPGTVLDAGKSMTHKDIIVNLYLQGHTVKEIARITHHSPRAVDNYVGTFEAVLILHLFGLPPPLMARALRKGLTLIREYLKLVNEAYESKEEIRTYLRLKGVKI
;
A
#
# COMPACT_ATOMS: atom_id res chain seq x y z
N MET A 1 3.71 1.63 20.20
CA MET A 1 4.03 0.67 19.13
C MET A 1 5.52 0.70 18.97
N ASN A 2 6.18 -0.41 19.27
CA ASN A 2 7.63 -0.53 19.13
C ASN A 2 7.98 -0.46 17.62
N ARG A 3 9.18 0.02 17.26
CA ARG A 3 9.65 0.02 15.86
C ARG A 3 9.64 -1.39 15.27
N SER A 4 9.96 -2.39 16.08
CA SER A 4 9.84 -3.81 15.68
C SER A 4 8.42 -4.15 15.22
N GLU A 5 7.39 -3.84 16.01
CA GLU A 5 5.98 -4.08 15.63
C GLU A 5 5.57 -3.33 14.35
N LEU A 6 6.13 -2.13 14.14
CA LEU A 6 5.80 -1.29 12.99
C LEU A 6 6.37 -1.81 11.67
N TYR A 7 7.62 -2.31 11.69
CA TYR A 7 8.35 -2.74 10.50
C TYR A 7 8.33 -4.26 10.25
N HIS A 8 8.04 -5.09 11.26
CA HIS A 8 7.92 -6.55 11.12
C HIS A 8 6.99 -7.00 9.97
N PRO A 9 5.86 -6.33 9.68
CA PRO A 9 5.03 -6.69 8.52
C PRO A 9 5.75 -6.61 7.16
N LEU A 10 6.85 -5.85 7.03
CA LEU A 10 7.64 -5.82 5.79
C LEU A 10 8.53 -7.06 5.66
N THR A 11 9.09 -7.58 6.76
CA THR A 11 9.94 -8.77 6.74
C THR A 11 9.12 -10.04 6.52
N GLU A 12 7.84 -10.04 6.90
CA GLU A 12 6.95 -11.19 6.70
C GLU A 12 6.30 -11.25 5.31
N ARG A 13 6.31 -10.16 4.53
CA ARG A 13 5.71 -10.11 3.18
C ARG A 13 6.67 -10.60 2.10
N THR A 14 7.17 -11.82 2.30
CA THR A 14 8.04 -12.50 1.34
C THR A 14 7.23 -13.32 0.35
N LEU A 15 7.86 -13.69 -0.77
CA LEU A 15 7.28 -14.59 -1.75
C LEU A 15 6.94 -15.95 -1.12
N GLU A 16 7.85 -16.48 -0.30
CA GLU A 16 7.72 -17.78 0.35
C GLU A 16 6.51 -17.79 1.28
N ASN A 17 6.34 -16.77 2.12
CA ASN A 17 5.18 -16.68 3.02
C ASN A 17 3.88 -16.55 2.22
N TYR A 18 3.89 -15.81 1.11
CA TYR A 18 2.75 -15.72 0.20
C TYR A 18 2.38 -17.08 -0.40
N GLN A 19 3.36 -17.86 -0.85
CA GLN A 19 3.14 -19.21 -1.40
C GLN A 19 2.69 -20.21 -0.32
N VAL A 20 3.37 -20.26 0.83
CA VAL A 20 3.00 -21.15 1.95
C VAL A 20 1.58 -20.87 2.43
N GLN A 21 1.21 -19.59 2.52
CA GLN A 21 -0.15 -19.20 2.85
C GLN A 21 -1.17 -19.71 1.82
N TYR A 22 -0.85 -19.64 0.54
CA TYR A 22 -1.73 -20.18 -0.50
C TYR A 22 -1.87 -21.70 -0.36
N LEU A 23 -0.77 -22.41 -0.09
CA LEU A 23 -0.79 -23.85 0.15
C LEU A 23 -1.65 -24.21 1.36
N ALA A 24 -1.54 -23.47 2.46
CA ALA A 24 -2.34 -23.69 3.66
C ALA A 24 -3.86 -23.49 3.44
N ARG A 25 -4.26 -22.70 2.44
CA ARG A 25 -5.68 -22.47 2.13
C ARG A 25 -6.25 -23.46 1.11
N ARG A 26 -5.41 -24.07 0.28
CA ARG A 26 -5.85 -24.86 -0.90
C ARG A 26 -5.49 -26.34 -0.82
N TYR A 27 -4.45 -26.70 -0.07
CA TYR A 27 -3.90 -28.06 -0.01
C TYR A 27 -3.85 -28.60 1.43
N ASP A 28 -4.68 -28.05 2.33
CA ASP A 28 -4.84 -28.50 3.72
C ASP A 28 -3.56 -28.53 4.59
N PHE A 29 -2.51 -27.81 4.18
CA PHE A 29 -1.35 -27.61 5.05
C PHE A 29 -1.71 -26.71 6.23
N THR A 30 -1.13 -26.99 7.40
CA THR A 30 -1.19 -26.05 8.53
C THR A 30 -0.42 -24.78 8.19
N LYS A 31 -0.82 -23.64 8.78
CA LYS A 31 -0.18 -22.33 8.55
C LYS A 31 1.33 -22.33 8.85
N GLU A 32 1.76 -23.16 9.79
CA GLU A 32 3.17 -23.31 10.21
C GLU A 32 3.79 -24.62 9.68
N SER A 33 3.26 -25.17 8.57
CA SER A 33 3.75 -26.43 8.02
C SER A 33 5.19 -26.29 7.53
N LEU A 34 6.12 -26.96 8.23
CA LEU A 34 7.51 -27.07 7.81
C LEU A 34 7.65 -27.75 6.44
N VAL A 35 6.77 -28.72 6.15
CA VAL A 35 6.71 -29.36 4.84
C VAL A 35 6.35 -28.34 3.77
N ALA A 36 5.31 -27.52 3.96
CA ALA A 36 4.96 -26.48 2.99
C ALA A 36 6.09 -25.48 2.75
N HIS A 37 6.82 -25.09 3.80
CA HIS A 37 8.02 -24.25 3.66
C HIS A 37 9.11 -24.94 2.85
N LEU A 38 9.44 -26.20 3.16
CA LEU A 38 10.42 -26.99 2.43
C LEU A 38 10.07 -27.10 0.94
N LEU A 39 8.80 -27.42 0.64
CA LEU A 39 8.31 -27.51 -0.74
C LEU A 39 8.49 -26.20 -1.50
N VAL A 40 8.06 -25.09 -0.90
CA VAL A 40 8.14 -23.77 -1.53
C VAL A 40 9.58 -23.35 -1.77
N THR A 41 10.46 -23.55 -0.79
CA THR A 41 11.89 -23.24 -0.90
C THR A 41 12.54 -24.03 -2.04
N GLU A 42 12.33 -25.35 -2.08
CA GLU A 42 12.90 -26.20 -3.13
C GLU A 42 12.36 -25.84 -4.52
N ILE A 43 11.04 -25.64 -4.65
CA ILE A 43 10.43 -25.23 -5.92
C ILE A 43 11.02 -23.90 -6.41
N ASN A 44 11.13 -22.90 -5.54
CA ASN A 44 11.69 -21.60 -5.90
C ASN A 44 13.17 -21.70 -6.31
N ALA A 45 13.98 -22.48 -5.58
CA ALA A 45 15.40 -22.68 -5.89
C ALA A 45 15.59 -23.35 -7.25
N ARG A 46 14.88 -24.45 -7.53
CA ARG A 46 14.96 -25.15 -8.83
C ARG A 46 14.45 -24.29 -9.98
N MET A 47 13.49 -23.40 -9.73
CA MET A 47 13.04 -22.42 -10.72
C MET A 47 14.07 -21.32 -10.98
N GLU A 48 14.74 -20.80 -9.95
CA GLU A 48 15.84 -19.84 -10.13
C GLU A 48 16.99 -20.46 -10.94
N GLU A 49 17.38 -21.71 -10.65
CA GLU A 49 18.40 -22.43 -11.43
C GLU A 49 18.00 -22.61 -12.91
N ALA A 50 16.77 -23.06 -13.15
CA ALA A 50 16.27 -23.30 -14.50
C ALA A 50 16.18 -22.00 -15.31
N GLU A 51 15.74 -20.90 -14.68
CA GLU A 51 15.66 -19.59 -15.34
C GLU A 51 17.05 -19.00 -15.60
N ALA A 52 18.02 -19.19 -14.71
CA ALA A 52 19.40 -18.77 -14.91
C ALA A 52 20.03 -19.45 -16.14
N GLN A 53 19.77 -20.75 -16.35
CA GLN A 53 20.23 -21.48 -17.54
C GLN A 53 19.60 -20.97 -18.84
N LEU A 54 18.38 -20.44 -18.76
CA LEU A 54 17.63 -19.89 -19.90
C LEU A 54 17.86 -18.37 -20.10
N GLY A 55 18.65 -17.73 -19.24
CA GLY A 55 18.87 -16.28 -19.27
C GLY A 55 17.61 -15.46 -18.99
N ILE A 56 16.65 -16.01 -18.24
CA ILE A 56 15.41 -15.33 -17.88
C ILE A 56 15.69 -14.47 -16.64
N GLU A 57 15.56 -13.15 -16.81
CA GLU A 57 15.66 -12.21 -15.69
C GLU A 57 14.28 -11.79 -15.17
N ARG A 58 14.14 -11.81 -13.85
CA ARG A 58 12.95 -11.35 -13.13
C ARG A 58 13.29 -10.21 -12.18
N VAL A 59 12.28 -9.41 -11.89
CA VAL A 59 12.33 -8.29 -10.96
C VAL A 59 11.63 -8.72 -9.67
N LYS A 60 12.35 -8.69 -8.54
CA LYS A 60 11.82 -9.12 -7.24
C LYS A 60 10.97 -8.01 -6.60
N PRO A 61 10.06 -8.33 -5.65
CA PRO A 61 9.32 -7.32 -4.91
C PRO A 61 10.25 -6.25 -4.32
N PHE A 62 9.85 -4.98 -4.44
CA PHE A 62 10.64 -3.80 -4.05
C PHE A 62 11.90 -3.51 -4.89
N GLU A 63 12.14 -4.21 -5.99
CA GLU A 63 13.12 -3.79 -6.99
C GLU A 63 12.48 -2.84 -8.01
N LEU A 64 12.93 -1.59 -8.05
CA LEU A 64 12.54 -0.64 -9.06
C LEU A 64 13.21 -1.00 -10.38
N TYR A 65 12.40 -1.30 -11.39
CA TYR A 65 12.89 -1.64 -12.72
C TYR A 65 13.10 -0.37 -13.55
N ILE A 66 14.31 -0.20 -14.07
CA ILE A 66 14.68 0.93 -14.94
C ILE A 66 15.30 0.38 -16.22
N ARG A 67 14.77 0.82 -17.36
CA ARG A 67 15.38 0.58 -18.67
C ARG A 67 16.02 1.87 -19.16
N LYS A 68 17.34 1.86 -19.38
CA LYS A 68 18.10 3.00 -19.91
C LYS A 68 18.80 2.58 -21.21
N GLY A 69 18.23 2.99 -22.34
CA GLY A 69 18.63 2.48 -23.65
C GLY A 69 18.29 1.00 -23.80
N LYS A 70 19.29 0.17 -24.10
CA LYS A 70 19.15 -1.31 -24.20
C LYS A 70 19.53 -2.04 -22.91
N LYS A 71 19.79 -1.31 -21.83
CA LYS A 71 20.29 -1.86 -20.57
C LYS A 71 19.18 -1.84 -19.52
N ASP A 72 19.05 -2.96 -18.84
CA ASP A 72 18.09 -3.19 -17.77
C ASP A 72 18.77 -3.04 -16.41
N LEU A 73 18.11 -2.35 -15.50
CA LEU A 73 18.55 -2.10 -14.13
C LEU A 73 17.45 -2.54 -13.16
N ARG A 74 17.88 -3.15 -12.05
CA ARG A 74 17.02 -3.55 -10.93
C ARG A 74 17.59 -2.91 -9.68
N LEU A 75 16.89 -1.91 -9.15
CA LEU A 75 17.33 -1.11 -8.01
C LEU A 75 16.55 -1.54 -6.75
N PRO A 76 17.17 -2.26 -5.80
CA PRO A 76 16.48 -2.79 -4.63
C PRO A 76 16.21 -1.67 -3.60
N LEU A 77 14.99 -1.14 -3.60
CA LEU A 77 14.59 -0.05 -2.69
C LEU A 77 14.30 -0.53 -1.26
N PHE A 78 14.09 -1.83 -1.09
CA PHE A 78 13.96 -2.48 0.21
C PHE A 78 14.57 -3.88 0.18
N ARG A 79 15.29 -4.21 1.24
CA ARG A 79 15.66 -5.57 1.64
C ARG A 79 15.57 -5.68 3.16
N PRO A 80 15.35 -6.87 3.73
CA PRO A 80 15.21 -7.03 5.18
C PRO A 80 16.38 -6.45 5.98
N GLU A 81 17.60 -6.55 5.46
CA GLU A 81 18.83 -6.08 6.11
C GLU A 81 18.83 -4.55 6.30
N TYR A 82 18.11 -3.81 5.44
CA TYR A 82 18.01 -2.36 5.55
C TYR A 82 17.25 -1.91 6.80
N LEU A 83 16.54 -2.83 7.48
CA LEU A 83 15.86 -2.56 8.75
C LEU A 83 16.78 -2.61 9.95
N GLU A 84 17.95 -3.24 9.86
CA GLU A 84 18.85 -3.42 11.00
C GLU A 84 19.15 -2.10 11.74
N PRO A 85 19.49 -0.98 11.05
CA PRO A 85 19.71 0.29 11.74
C PRO A 85 18.46 0.80 12.46
N LEU A 86 17.29 0.73 11.81
CA LEU A 86 16.02 1.20 12.38
C LEU A 86 15.64 0.41 13.63
N LEU A 87 15.86 -0.91 13.61
CA LEU A 87 15.60 -1.82 14.73
C LEU A 87 16.60 -1.60 15.88
N ALA A 88 17.84 -1.22 15.56
CA ALA A 88 18.85 -0.82 16.53
C ALA A 88 18.60 0.57 17.17
N GLY A 89 17.62 1.33 16.67
CA GLY A 89 17.26 2.65 17.21
C GLY A 89 17.72 3.84 16.37
N GLU A 90 18.45 3.62 15.28
CA GLU A 90 18.95 4.65 14.38
C GLU A 90 17.84 5.32 13.56
N ASP A 91 18.13 6.47 12.97
CA ASP A 91 17.21 7.17 12.09
C ASP A 91 17.14 6.53 10.70
N PHE A 92 16.00 6.70 10.03
CA PHE A 92 15.78 6.20 8.66
C PHE A 92 16.82 6.72 7.64
N SER A 93 17.48 7.84 7.91
CA SER A 93 18.60 8.31 7.09
C SER A 93 19.77 7.32 7.00
N VAL A 94 20.00 6.51 8.03
CA VAL A 94 21.06 5.48 8.00
C VAL A 94 20.66 4.37 7.02
N SER A 95 19.44 3.85 7.12
CA SER A 95 18.92 2.87 6.17
C SER A 95 18.91 3.38 4.72
N ARG A 96 18.59 4.66 4.50
CA ARG A 96 18.65 5.25 3.15
C ARG A 96 20.05 5.29 2.55
N LYS A 97 21.10 5.39 3.38
CA LYS A 97 22.49 5.28 2.89
C LYS A 97 22.78 3.87 2.39
N LEU A 98 22.34 2.85 3.11
CA LEU A 98 22.48 1.44 2.68
C LEU A 98 21.74 1.18 1.36
N VAL A 99 20.53 1.74 1.19
CA VAL A 99 19.80 1.68 -0.08
C VAL A 99 20.59 2.35 -1.20
N LEU A 100 21.14 3.55 -0.96
CA LEU A 100 21.94 4.28 -1.95
C LEU A 100 23.20 3.52 -2.35
N GLU A 101 23.95 3.01 -1.37
CA GLU A 101 25.17 2.23 -1.58
C GLU A 101 24.89 1.00 -2.45
N THR A 102 23.89 0.20 -2.06
CA THR A 102 23.50 -1.01 -2.81
C THR A 102 22.98 -0.68 -4.22
N CYS A 103 22.14 0.35 -4.36
CA CYS A 103 21.64 0.78 -5.67
C CYS A 103 22.77 1.31 -6.55
N LEU A 104 23.79 1.96 -5.98
CA LEU A 104 24.95 2.45 -6.71
C LEU A 104 25.85 1.32 -7.21
N GLU A 105 26.03 0.26 -6.41
CA GLU A 105 26.73 -0.95 -6.85
C GLU A 105 26.02 -1.58 -8.06
N HIS A 106 24.73 -1.86 -7.93
CA HIS A 106 23.90 -2.40 -9.02
C HIS A 106 23.92 -1.49 -10.27
N TYR A 107 23.90 -0.17 -10.09
CA TYR A 107 23.96 0.76 -11.21
C TYR A 107 25.33 0.75 -11.89
N ARG A 108 26.43 0.60 -11.12
CA ARG A 108 27.81 0.58 -11.64
C ARG A 108 28.17 -0.70 -12.39
N GLU A 109 27.55 -1.84 -12.05
CA GLU A 109 27.68 -3.07 -12.85
C GLU A 109 27.33 -2.83 -14.33
N VAL A 110 26.34 -1.97 -14.57
CA VAL A 110 25.86 -1.64 -15.90
C VAL A 110 26.50 -0.35 -16.45
N PHE A 111 26.79 0.62 -15.58
CA PHE A 111 27.37 1.91 -15.91
C PHE A 111 28.57 2.25 -14.97
N PRO A 112 29.79 1.75 -15.27
CA PRO A 112 30.92 1.82 -14.33
C PRO A 112 31.33 3.22 -13.86
N GLN A 113 31.04 4.26 -14.66
CA GLN A 113 31.40 5.66 -14.37
C GLN A 113 30.29 6.43 -13.64
N ALA A 114 29.22 5.76 -13.20
CA ALA A 114 28.11 6.40 -12.54
C ALA A 114 28.45 6.90 -11.13
N GLY A 115 27.94 8.08 -10.81
CA GLY A 115 28.03 8.68 -9.48
C GLY A 115 26.74 8.54 -8.67
N GLU A 116 26.80 8.94 -7.41
CA GLU A 116 25.63 8.96 -6.52
C GLU A 116 24.47 9.80 -7.07
N VAL A 117 24.78 10.89 -7.78
CA VAL A 117 23.76 11.80 -8.33
C VAL A 117 22.89 11.09 -9.38
N ASP A 118 23.46 10.20 -10.18
CA ASP A 118 22.72 9.43 -11.19
C ASP A 118 21.66 8.55 -10.52
N VAL A 119 22.04 7.88 -9.44
CA VAL A 119 21.16 6.97 -8.69
C VAL A 119 20.13 7.74 -7.88
N LEU A 120 20.55 8.80 -7.15
CA LEU A 120 19.66 9.65 -6.38
C LEU A 120 18.59 10.30 -7.25
N SER A 121 18.89 10.63 -8.50
CA SER A 121 17.89 11.19 -9.43
C SER A 121 16.71 10.25 -9.72
N ILE A 122 16.86 8.96 -9.40
CA ILE A 122 15.85 7.91 -9.59
C ILE A 122 15.23 7.50 -8.25
N ILE A 123 16.05 7.21 -7.23
CA ILE A 123 15.58 6.57 -5.98
C ILE A 123 15.17 7.57 -4.88
N ASP A 124 15.83 8.74 -4.80
CA ASP A 124 15.53 9.81 -3.82
C ASP A 124 15.84 11.19 -4.44
N PRO A 125 15.05 11.65 -5.42
CA PRO A 125 15.30 12.96 -6.05
C PRO A 125 15.09 14.11 -5.06
N TRP A 126 14.31 13.90 -4.00
CA TRP A 126 14.09 14.88 -2.94
C TRP A 126 15.40 15.29 -2.27
N ALA A 127 16.34 14.36 -2.08
CA ALA A 127 17.68 14.66 -1.57
C ALA A 127 18.45 15.66 -2.44
N LEU A 128 18.20 15.66 -3.76
CA LEU A 128 18.83 16.59 -4.71
C LEU A 128 18.13 17.95 -4.74
N VAL A 129 16.79 17.95 -4.74
CA VAL A 129 15.97 19.17 -4.75
C VAL A 129 16.19 19.98 -3.48
N ARG A 130 16.15 19.34 -2.31
CA ARG A 130 16.27 20.01 -1.02
C ARG A 130 17.62 20.72 -0.86
N LYS A 131 18.71 20.17 -1.40
CA LYS A 131 20.03 20.82 -1.38
C LYS A 131 20.07 22.12 -2.18
N LYS A 132 19.27 22.23 -3.25
CA LYS A 132 19.19 23.40 -4.14
C LYS A 132 18.04 24.35 -3.81
N GLY A 133 17.17 23.95 -2.87
CA GLY A 133 15.99 24.71 -2.47
C GLY A 133 16.32 25.88 -1.52
N PRO A 134 15.30 26.69 -1.17
CA PRO A 134 15.47 27.79 -0.24
C PRO A 134 15.95 27.26 1.13
N SER A 135 16.89 27.96 1.76
CA SER A 135 17.39 27.61 3.10
C SER A 135 16.28 27.60 4.17
N ARG A 136 15.19 28.33 3.93
CA ARG A 136 14.02 28.44 4.80
C ARG A 136 12.71 28.22 4.00
N TYR A 137 12.56 27.05 3.39
CA TYR A 137 11.26 26.65 2.84
C TYR A 137 10.35 26.12 3.96
N GLN A 138 9.22 26.80 4.19
CA GLN A 138 8.16 26.28 5.04
C GLN A 138 7.15 25.57 4.15
N ASP A 139 6.96 24.28 4.40
CA ASP A 139 6.04 23.46 3.63
C ASP A 139 4.61 23.99 3.74
N GLN A 140 3.93 24.13 2.61
CA GLN A 140 2.54 24.62 2.54
C GLN A 140 1.53 23.47 2.66
N ILE A 141 1.90 22.39 3.35
CA ILE A 141 1.00 21.29 3.69
C ILE A 141 -0.25 21.86 4.40
N ARG A 142 -1.42 21.60 3.81
CA ARG A 142 -2.68 22.04 4.39
C ARG A 142 -3.07 21.15 5.55
N THR A 143 -3.24 21.77 6.71
CA THR A 143 -3.61 21.09 7.94
C THR A 143 -5.11 21.16 8.23
N SER A 144 -5.84 22.08 7.62
CA SER A 144 -7.30 22.22 7.73
C SER A 144 -8.03 21.71 6.48
N LEU A 145 -9.30 21.36 6.65
CA LEU A 145 -10.18 21.00 5.54
C LEU A 145 -10.43 22.25 4.68
N VAL A 146 -10.28 22.13 3.37
CA VAL A 146 -10.60 23.21 2.42
C VAL A 146 -12.12 23.17 2.16
N PRO A 147 -12.81 24.28 1.84
CA PRO A 147 -14.20 24.20 1.38
C PRO A 147 -14.31 23.31 0.14
N TYR A 148 -15.37 22.49 0.08
CA TYR A 148 -15.61 21.57 -1.03
C TYR A 148 -15.71 22.33 -2.36
N ASN A 149 -14.91 21.91 -3.36
CA ASN A 149 -14.91 22.46 -4.70
C ASN A 149 -15.20 21.35 -5.73
N GLU A 150 -16.40 21.37 -6.28
CA GLU A 150 -16.85 20.33 -7.20
C GLU A 150 -16.00 20.22 -8.48
N LYS A 151 -15.48 21.32 -9.02
CA LYS A 151 -14.67 21.32 -10.25
C LYS A 151 -13.33 20.62 -10.01
N ASP A 152 -12.68 20.95 -8.90
CA ASP A 152 -11.41 20.36 -8.50
C ASP A 152 -11.55 18.86 -8.21
N THR A 153 -12.54 18.48 -7.39
CA THR A 153 -12.81 17.07 -7.11
C THR A 153 -13.15 16.29 -8.38
N ARG A 154 -13.90 16.88 -9.32
CA ARG A 154 -14.23 16.24 -10.60
C ARG A 154 -12.99 16.02 -11.47
N ALA A 155 -12.04 16.96 -11.49
CA ALA A 155 -10.78 16.81 -12.22
C ALA A 155 -9.96 15.64 -11.66
N TRP A 156 -9.77 15.59 -10.34
CA TRP A 156 -9.07 14.50 -9.68
C TRP A 156 -9.76 13.14 -9.85
N ARG A 157 -11.10 13.09 -9.81
CA ARG A 157 -11.82 11.84 -10.12
C ARG A 157 -11.53 11.35 -11.52
N LYS A 158 -11.53 12.25 -12.51
CA LYS A 158 -11.19 11.88 -13.89
C LYS A 158 -9.78 11.30 -13.96
N GLU A 159 -8.82 11.91 -13.26
CA GLU A 159 -7.45 11.36 -13.17
C GLU A 159 -7.45 9.96 -12.53
N ILE A 160 -8.13 9.78 -11.40
CA ILE A 160 -8.21 8.49 -10.67
C ILE A 160 -8.94 7.40 -11.46
N ASP A 161 -10.00 7.74 -12.19
CA ASP A 161 -10.74 6.80 -13.03
C ASP A 161 -9.95 6.36 -14.28
N ASN A 162 -8.97 7.18 -14.69
CA ASN A 162 -8.02 6.84 -15.74
C ASN A 162 -6.86 5.96 -15.24
N ILE A 163 -6.70 5.78 -13.92
CA ILE A 163 -5.73 4.83 -13.36
C ILE A 163 -6.23 3.40 -13.62
N ARG A 164 -5.72 2.81 -14.71
CA ARG A 164 -6.05 1.46 -15.18
C ARG A 164 -4.78 0.62 -15.31
N PRO A 165 -4.17 0.20 -14.19
CA PRO A 165 -2.99 -0.63 -14.23
C PRO A 165 -3.32 -2.00 -14.84
N VAL A 166 -2.36 -2.57 -15.58
CA VAL A 166 -2.45 -3.97 -16.00
C VAL A 166 -2.08 -4.83 -14.79
N PRO A 167 -3.00 -5.66 -14.24
CA PRO A 167 -2.72 -6.49 -13.09
C PRO A 167 -1.65 -7.54 -13.44
N PRO A 168 -0.91 -8.10 -12.46
CA PRO A 168 0.19 -9.02 -12.76
C PRO A 168 -0.25 -10.24 -13.59
N SER A 169 -1.44 -10.79 -13.30
CA SER A 169 -2.00 -11.91 -14.05
C SER A 169 -2.34 -11.57 -15.51
N GLY A 170 -2.58 -10.30 -15.83
CA GLY A 170 -2.83 -9.83 -17.19
C GLY A 170 -1.55 -9.57 -17.99
N ARG A 171 -0.38 -9.75 -17.38
CA ARG A 171 0.93 -9.59 -18.03
C ARG A 171 1.54 -10.92 -18.49
N PHE A 172 1.02 -12.03 -17.97
CA PHE A 172 1.52 -13.36 -18.25
C PHE A 172 1.31 -13.79 -19.70
N ASN A 173 2.31 -14.51 -20.20
CA ASN A 173 2.18 -15.30 -21.41
C ASN A 173 2.03 -16.79 -21.06
N THR A 174 1.79 -17.64 -22.06
CA THR A 174 1.65 -19.09 -21.88
C THR A 174 2.85 -19.73 -21.17
N LEU A 175 4.04 -19.17 -21.36
CA LEU A 175 5.28 -19.64 -20.73
C LEU A 175 5.36 -19.35 -19.23
N ASP A 176 4.51 -18.47 -18.68
CA ASP A 176 4.52 -18.11 -17.26
C ASP A 176 3.63 -19.00 -16.39
N PHE A 177 2.89 -19.91 -17.02
CA PHE A 177 2.13 -20.96 -16.34
C PHE A 177 2.89 -22.28 -16.22
N SER A 178 4.13 -22.36 -16.75
CA SER A 178 4.87 -23.62 -16.81
C SER A 178 6.37 -23.44 -16.63
N ALA A 179 7.03 -24.54 -16.33
CA ALA A 179 8.49 -24.67 -16.30
C ALA A 179 8.90 -25.82 -17.23
N PRO A 180 10.20 -25.98 -17.56
CA PRO A 180 10.66 -27.10 -18.36
C PRO A 180 10.12 -28.43 -17.84
N ALA A 181 9.58 -29.27 -18.73
CA ALA A 181 8.83 -30.47 -18.35
C ALA A 181 9.62 -31.40 -17.41
N ARG A 182 10.95 -31.45 -17.57
CA ARG A 182 11.86 -32.17 -16.68
C ARG A 182 11.84 -31.62 -15.25
N VAL A 183 11.94 -30.31 -15.08
CA VAL A 183 11.90 -29.64 -13.76
C VAL A 183 10.56 -29.87 -13.07
N VAL A 184 9.45 -29.71 -13.80
CA VAL A 184 8.10 -29.98 -13.25
C VAL A 184 7.99 -31.43 -12.80
N LYS A 185 8.49 -32.38 -13.58
CA LYS A 185 8.47 -33.81 -13.22
C LYS A 185 9.28 -34.09 -11.95
N GLU A 186 10.52 -33.60 -11.89
CA GLU A 186 11.41 -33.78 -10.72
C GLU A 186 10.80 -33.16 -9.45
N LEU A 187 10.26 -31.94 -9.54
CA LEU A 187 9.57 -31.29 -8.42
C LEU A 187 8.28 -32.00 -8.02
N THR A 188 7.54 -32.57 -8.99
CA THR A 188 6.35 -33.37 -8.68
C THR A 188 6.74 -34.62 -7.89
N ASP A 189 7.78 -35.35 -8.32
CA ASP A 189 8.27 -36.54 -7.62
C ASP A 189 8.76 -36.20 -6.19
N PHE A 190 9.41 -35.05 -6.03
CA PHE A 190 9.79 -34.51 -4.72
C PHE A 190 8.56 -34.23 -3.82
N VAL A 191 7.56 -33.51 -4.31
CA VAL A 191 6.33 -33.19 -3.54
C VAL A 191 5.56 -34.46 -3.15
N VAL A 192 5.49 -35.47 -4.04
CA VAL A 192 4.87 -36.77 -3.73
C VAL A 192 5.60 -37.44 -2.55
N THR A 193 6.93 -37.37 -2.55
CA THR A 193 7.77 -38.01 -1.53
C THR A 193 7.66 -37.30 -0.17
N GLU A 194 7.78 -35.97 -0.15
CA GLU A 194 7.83 -35.19 1.08
C GLU A 194 6.46 -34.94 1.71
N ALA A 195 5.41 -34.76 0.89
CA ALA A 195 4.07 -34.43 1.39
C ALA A 195 3.06 -35.58 1.30
N GLY A 196 3.43 -36.71 0.70
CA GLY A 196 2.53 -37.87 0.54
C GLY A 196 1.32 -37.59 -0.35
N LEU A 197 1.35 -36.52 -1.15
CA LEU A 197 0.25 -36.13 -2.03
C LEU A 197 0.19 -37.05 -3.27
N GLY A 198 -1.01 -37.32 -3.76
CA GLY A 198 -1.19 -38.01 -5.04
C GLY A 198 -0.55 -37.22 -6.19
N ARG A 199 0.03 -37.91 -7.17
CA ARG A 199 0.82 -37.31 -8.27
C ARG A 199 0.12 -36.17 -9.01
N VAL A 200 -1.20 -36.26 -9.22
CA VAL A 200 -1.99 -35.20 -9.88
C VAL A 200 -2.04 -33.92 -9.03
N ILE A 201 -2.31 -34.07 -7.74
CA ILE A 201 -2.38 -32.96 -6.78
C ILE A 201 -0.99 -32.34 -6.58
N ALA A 202 0.04 -33.18 -6.44
CA ALA A 202 1.42 -32.74 -6.33
C ALA A 202 1.86 -31.90 -7.54
N ARG A 203 1.51 -32.32 -8.75
CA ARG A 203 1.80 -31.55 -9.96
C ARG A 203 1.09 -30.20 -9.97
N GLN A 204 -0.21 -30.18 -9.65
CA GLN A 204 -0.97 -28.93 -9.59
C GLN A 204 -0.40 -27.97 -8.54
N LEU A 205 0.05 -28.49 -7.39
CA LEU A 205 0.72 -27.72 -6.35
C LEU A 205 1.98 -27.04 -6.89
N VAL A 206 2.84 -27.79 -7.58
CA VAL A 206 4.06 -27.24 -8.20
C VAL A 206 3.71 -26.13 -9.19
N GLU A 207 2.76 -26.36 -10.08
CA GLU A 207 2.33 -25.38 -11.09
C GLU A 207 1.73 -24.12 -10.42
N ASP A 208 0.91 -24.27 -9.39
CA ASP A 208 0.37 -23.14 -8.61
C ASP A 208 1.48 -22.32 -7.94
N VAL A 209 2.46 -22.97 -7.29
CA VAL A 209 3.58 -22.28 -6.64
C VAL A 209 4.42 -21.49 -7.65
N ILE A 210 4.66 -22.04 -8.83
CA ILE A 210 5.35 -21.37 -9.94
C ILE A 210 4.55 -20.15 -10.41
N VAL A 211 3.24 -20.28 -10.58
CA VAL A 211 2.35 -19.17 -10.96
C VAL A 211 2.41 -18.04 -9.94
N LEU A 212 2.34 -18.35 -8.64
CA LEU A 212 2.44 -17.33 -7.58
C LEU A 212 3.79 -16.61 -7.58
N ARG A 213 4.89 -17.35 -7.82
CA ARG A 213 6.22 -16.77 -8.00
C ARG A 213 6.24 -15.79 -9.16
N ASN A 214 5.69 -16.19 -10.30
CA ASN A 214 5.71 -15.36 -11.50
C ASN A 214 4.85 -14.11 -11.33
N LEU A 215 3.77 -14.16 -10.53
CA LEU A 215 2.90 -13.02 -10.27
C LEU A 215 3.60 -11.98 -9.40
N ALA A 216 4.39 -12.44 -8.42
CA ALA A 216 5.15 -11.59 -7.52
C ALA A 216 6.48 -11.09 -8.15
N CYS A 217 7.05 -11.88 -9.05
CA CYS A 217 8.35 -11.64 -9.68
C CYS A 217 8.20 -11.66 -11.22
N PRO A 218 7.62 -10.62 -11.85
CA PRO A 218 7.48 -10.55 -13.30
C PRO A 218 8.84 -10.49 -14.01
N ARG A 219 8.86 -10.87 -15.29
CA ARG A 219 10.04 -10.78 -16.16
C ARG A 219 10.31 -9.33 -16.55
N THR A 220 11.56 -9.00 -16.86
CA THR A 220 11.96 -7.63 -17.25
C THR A 220 11.20 -7.08 -18.46
N HIS A 221 10.84 -7.94 -19.44
CA HIS A 221 10.09 -7.51 -20.62
C HIS A 221 8.59 -7.28 -20.38
N GLU A 222 8.04 -7.79 -19.27
CA GLU A 222 6.65 -7.57 -18.85
C GLU A 222 6.48 -6.25 -18.11
N LEU A 223 7.59 -5.59 -17.78
CA LEU A 223 7.65 -4.32 -17.07
C LEU A 223 8.07 -3.17 -17.98
N ARG A 224 7.52 -1.99 -17.68
CA ARG A 224 7.95 -0.70 -18.22
C ARG A 224 8.97 -0.08 -17.27
N SER A 225 9.88 0.73 -17.82
CA SER A 225 10.81 1.51 -17.01
C SER A 225 10.05 2.38 -16.02
N GLY A 226 10.43 2.33 -14.74
CA GLY A 226 9.75 3.01 -13.64
C GLY A 226 8.72 2.16 -12.91
N GLU A 227 8.45 0.93 -13.35
CA GLU A 227 7.57 0.00 -12.65
C GLU A 227 8.30 -0.81 -11.56
N MET A 228 7.54 -1.23 -10.54
CA MET A 228 8.05 -2.02 -9.43
C MET A 228 7.00 -3.02 -8.94
N PRO A 229 7.31 -4.33 -8.90
CA PRO A 229 6.43 -5.31 -8.26
C PRO A 229 6.49 -5.17 -6.73
N VAL A 230 5.36 -5.36 -6.05
CA VAL A 230 5.23 -5.32 -4.60
C VAL A 230 4.21 -6.36 -4.12
N LEU A 231 4.48 -7.02 -3.00
CA LEU A 231 3.49 -7.81 -2.27
C LEU A 231 2.75 -6.92 -1.27
N ALA A 232 1.57 -6.42 -1.67
CA ALA A 232 0.76 -5.52 -0.87
C ALA A 232 -0.22 -6.29 0.04
N THR A 233 -0.81 -5.59 1.02
CA THR A 233 -1.90 -6.16 1.83
C THR A 233 -3.16 -6.28 0.98
N HIS A 234 -3.85 -7.42 0.96
CA HIS A 234 -5.07 -7.55 0.17
C HIS A 234 -6.22 -6.71 0.77
N VAL A 235 -7.11 -6.18 -0.06
CA VAL A 235 -8.33 -5.44 0.35
C VAL A 235 -9.34 -6.21 1.22
N HIS A 236 -9.10 -7.51 1.45
CA HIS A 236 -9.92 -8.40 2.26
C HIS A 236 -9.11 -9.07 3.36
N ALA A 237 -7.93 -8.51 3.69
CA ALA A 237 -7.09 -9.01 4.77
C ALA A 237 -7.53 -8.43 6.12
N HIS A 238 -8.77 -8.63 6.55
CA HIS A 238 -9.27 -8.03 7.78
C HIS A 238 -8.48 -8.54 9.02
N LEU A 239 -8.21 -7.65 9.98
CA LEU A 239 -7.48 -8.01 11.21
C LEU A 239 -8.28 -8.98 12.11
N SER A 240 -9.59 -9.07 11.92
CA SER A 240 -10.45 -10.08 12.55
C SER A 240 -10.12 -11.50 12.12
N ASP A 241 -9.58 -11.64 10.91
CA ASP A 241 -9.37 -12.94 10.29
C ASP A 241 -7.97 -13.44 10.63
N GLU A 242 -6.97 -12.56 10.46
CA GLU A 242 -5.61 -12.82 10.91
C GLU A 242 -4.84 -11.60 11.38
N VAL A 243 -4.11 -11.78 12.49
CA VAL A 243 -3.29 -10.72 13.10
C VAL A 243 -1.86 -10.75 12.56
N ALA A 244 -1.24 -11.95 12.48
CA ALA A 244 0.14 -12.09 12.03
C ALA A 244 0.27 -11.85 10.53
N THR A 245 1.21 -10.99 10.11
CA THR A 245 1.27 -10.55 8.70
C THR A 245 1.59 -11.70 7.77
N ARG A 246 2.48 -12.62 8.17
CA ARG A 246 2.79 -13.86 7.43
C ARG A 246 1.56 -14.70 7.04
N PHE A 247 0.45 -14.58 7.77
CA PHE A 247 -0.80 -15.32 7.52
C PHE A 247 -1.92 -14.46 6.94
N ARG A 248 -1.71 -13.15 6.76
CA ARG A 248 -2.69 -12.22 6.17
C ARG A 248 -2.65 -12.23 4.66
N ARG A 249 -3.82 -12.18 4.01
CA ARG A 249 -3.90 -12.20 2.54
C ARG A 249 -3.03 -11.10 1.92
N HIS A 250 -2.19 -11.48 0.96
CA HIS A 250 -1.40 -10.55 0.17
C HIS A 250 -1.92 -10.49 -1.26
N ALA A 251 -1.61 -9.41 -1.95
CA ALA A 251 -1.89 -9.21 -3.36
C ALA A 251 -0.59 -8.80 -4.06
N PRO A 252 -0.10 -9.57 -5.04
CA PRO A 252 0.96 -9.08 -5.93
C PRO A 252 0.39 -7.92 -6.75
N VAL A 253 1.13 -6.82 -6.78
CA VAL A 253 0.78 -5.62 -7.56
C VAL A 253 2.01 -5.12 -8.30
N VAL A 254 1.82 -4.53 -9.47
CA VAL A 254 2.87 -3.79 -10.18
C VAL A 254 2.52 -2.30 -10.11
N LEU A 255 3.43 -1.51 -9.58
CA LEU A 255 3.26 -0.08 -9.33
C LEU A 255 4.05 0.72 -10.35
N THR A 256 3.46 1.74 -10.96
CA THR A 256 4.16 2.73 -11.78
C THR A 256 4.72 3.83 -10.85
N VAL A 257 5.81 3.50 -10.15
CA VAL A 257 6.53 4.43 -9.26
C VAL A 257 6.93 5.68 -10.04
N TRP A 258 7.43 5.48 -11.25
CA TRP A 258 7.64 6.57 -12.19
C TRP A 258 6.95 6.30 -13.52
N THR A 259 6.38 7.34 -14.12
CA THR A 259 6.11 7.29 -15.56
C THR A 259 7.39 7.58 -16.35
N PRO A 260 7.48 7.16 -17.62
CA PRO A 260 8.63 7.51 -18.47
C PRO A 260 8.88 9.03 -18.53
N GLU A 261 7.82 9.83 -18.62
CA GLU A 261 7.91 11.29 -18.68
C GLU A 261 8.44 11.87 -17.36
N GLU A 262 8.01 11.32 -16.21
CA GLU A 262 8.50 11.73 -14.91
C GLU A 262 9.98 11.35 -14.70
N LEU A 263 10.42 10.19 -15.20
CA LEU A 263 11.82 9.76 -15.12
C LEU A 263 12.74 10.68 -15.92
N GLU A 264 12.29 11.12 -17.08
CA GLU A 264 13.03 12.06 -17.93
C GLU A 264 13.07 13.46 -17.31
N ASN A 265 11.93 13.93 -16.80
CA ASN A 265 11.76 15.29 -16.32
C ASN A 265 11.01 15.34 -14.99
N TRP A 266 11.72 15.70 -13.93
CA TRP A 266 11.13 16.02 -12.64
C TRP A 266 11.50 17.44 -12.17
N PRO A 267 10.62 18.10 -11.38
CA PRO A 267 10.83 19.48 -10.98
C PRO A 267 12.04 19.70 -10.07
N LYS A 268 12.88 20.69 -10.39
CA LYS A 268 14.07 21.02 -9.58
C LYS A 268 13.79 21.99 -8.42
N GLN A 269 12.60 22.60 -8.41
CA GLN A 269 12.16 23.51 -7.36
C GLN A 269 11.35 22.75 -6.30
N VAL A 270 11.57 23.09 -5.03
CA VAL A 270 10.94 22.40 -3.89
C VAL A 270 9.40 22.34 -3.97
N PRO A 271 8.66 23.46 -4.18
CA PRO A 271 7.20 23.42 -4.13
C PRO A 271 6.60 22.54 -5.24
N GLU A 272 7.11 22.69 -6.46
CA GLU A 272 6.65 21.93 -7.62
C GLU A 272 6.98 20.44 -7.46
N TYR A 273 8.16 20.11 -6.94
CA TYR A 273 8.54 18.73 -6.67
C TYR A 273 7.60 18.06 -5.65
N LEU A 274 7.28 18.75 -4.55
CA LEU A 274 6.39 18.22 -3.52
C LEU A 274 4.99 17.95 -4.06
N GLU A 275 4.46 18.84 -4.91
CA GLU A 275 3.17 18.62 -5.57
C GLU A 275 3.22 17.38 -6.48
N HIS A 276 4.23 17.24 -7.33
CA HIS A 276 4.40 16.06 -8.20
C HIS A 276 4.58 14.76 -7.40
N LEU A 277 5.37 14.79 -6.34
CA LEU A 277 5.57 13.68 -5.42
C LEU A 277 4.26 13.28 -4.74
N LYS A 278 3.46 14.26 -4.27
CA LYS A 278 2.12 14.03 -3.73
C LYS A 278 1.24 13.34 -4.77
N LYS A 279 1.17 13.85 -6.01
CA LYS A 279 0.39 13.22 -7.10
C LYS A 279 0.81 11.78 -7.35
N ARG A 280 2.12 11.51 -7.38
CA ARG A 280 2.68 10.18 -7.59
C ARG A 280 2.34 9.21 -6.47
N ILE A 281 2.47 9.62 -5.20
CA ILE A 281 2.08 8.80 -4.04
C ILE A 281 0.60 8.41 -4.15
N ILE A 282 -0.27 9.37 -4.50
CA ILE A 282 -1.70 9.10 -4.67
C ILE A 282 -1.95 8.13 -5.82
N ARG A 283 -1.35 8.35 -6.99
CA ARG A 283 -1.44 7.45 -8.16
C ARG A 283 -1.10 6.02 -7.77
N VAL A 284 0.06 5.82 -7.13
CA VAL A 284 0.56 4.50 -6.72
C VAL A 284 -0.38 3.82 -5.72
N CYS A 285 -1.00 4.56 -4.79
CA CYS A 285 -2.01 3.99 -3.88
C CYS A 285 -3.24 3.49 -4.62
N PHE A 286 -3.76 4.28 -5.57
CA PHE A 286 -4.91 3.88 -6.38
C PHE A 286 -4.57 2.74 -7.35
N GLU A 287 -3.36 2.70 -7.92
CA GLU A 287 -2.89 1.58 -8.74
C GLU A 287 -2.85 0.27 -7.96
N ALA A 288 -2.31 0.30 -6.73
CA ALA A 288 -2.34 -0.85 -5.84
C ALA A 288 -3.78 -1.30 -5.58
N TYR A 289 -4.67 -0.35 -5.25
CA TYR A 289 -6.07 -0.63 -4.94
C TYR A 289 -6.84 -1.27 -6.09
N ARG A 290 -6.62 -0.79 -7.33
CA ARG A 290 -7.22 -1.39 -8.55
C ARG A 290 -6.73 -2.82 -8.81
N GLN A 291 -5.61 -3.21 -8.21
CA GLN A 291 -5.03 -4.57 -8.25
C GLN A 291 -5.32 -5.36 -6.96
N ASN A 292 -6.32 -4.94 -6.16
CA ASN A 292 -6.70 -5.53 -4.87
C ASN A 292 -5.64 -5.43 -3.76
N GLY A 293 -4.61 -4.61 -3.94
CA GLY A 293 -3.56 -4.34 -2.96
C GLY A 293 -3.74 -3.02 -2.21
N LEU A 294 -3.24 -2.96 -0.99
CA LEU A 294 -3.23 -1.78 -0.13
C LEU A 294 -1.81 -1.58 0.40
N LEU A 295 -1.27 -0.39 0.16
CA LEU A 295 0.07 -0.02 0.61
C LEU A 295 0.03 0.61 2.00
N THR A 296 0.83 0.07 2.91
CA THR A 296 1.06 0.66 4.23
C THR A 296 1.93 1.91 4.11
N LEU A 297 1.95 2.74 5.17
CA LEU A 297 2.89 3.87 5.25
C LEU A 297 4.36 3.40 5.22
N MET A 298 4.64 2.19 5.72
CA MET A 298 5.99 1.63 5.68
C MET A 298 6.37 1.18 4.26
N ASP A 299 5.44 0.61 3.50
CA ASP A 299 5.67 0.32 2.07
C ASP A 299 6.10 1.61 1.36
N MET A 300 5.25 2.64 1.44
CA MET A 300 5.51 3.92 0.78
C MET A 300 6.80 4.61 1.26
N GLN A 301 7.17 4.42 2.54
CA GLN A 301 8.44 4.94 3.05
C GLN A 301 9.64 4.38 2.27
N TRP A 302 9.65 3.09 1.95
CA TRP A 302 10.70 2.47 1.15
C TRP A 302 10.55 2.74 -0.35
N ILE A 303 9.33 2.79 -0.87
CA ILE A 303 9.09 3.10 -2.29
C ILE A 303 9.60 4.51 -2.65
N PHE A 304 9.34 5.49 -1.78
CA PHE A 304 9.65 6.91 -2.04
C PHE A 304 10.86 7.44 -1.28
N GLN A 305 11.52 6.61 -0.45
CA GLN A 305 12.67 6.99 0.39
C GLN A 305 12.36 8.22 1.29
N LEU A 306 11.13 8.29 1.80
CA LEU A 306 10.64 9.35 2.70
C LEU A 306 10.20 8.76 4.03
N SER A 307 10.27 9.55 5.11
CA SER A 307 9.75 9.09 6.39
C SER A 307 8.24 8.80 6.29
N SER A 308 7.79 7.75 6.98
CA SER A 308 6.37 7.41 7.08
C SER A 308 5.50 8.58 7.59
N ALA A 309 6.06 9.43 8.47
CA ALA A 309 5.42 10.67 8.92
C ALA A 309 5.16 11.63 7.75
N ARG A 310 6.17 11.87 6.89
CA ARG A 310 6.05 12.74 5.71
C ARG A 310 5.05 12.19 4.69
N ILE A 311 5.11 10.89 4.41
CA ILE A 311 4.12 10.22 3.55
C ILE A 311 2.70 10.44 4.10
N SER A 312 2.53 10.24 5.41
CA SER A 312 1.25 10.42 6.08
C SER A 312 0.76 11.88 5.99
N GLU A 313 1.65 12.86 6.14
CA GLU A 313 1.35 14.28 5.99
C GLU A 313 0.89 14.62 4.56
N LEU A 314 1.61 14.16 3.53
CA LEU A 314 1.27 14.40 2.13
C LEU A 314 -0.09 13.80 1.76
N ILE A 315 -0.36 12.56 2.19
CA ILE A 315 -1.66 11.91 1.99
C ILE A 315 -2.76 12.71 2.70
N ARG A 316 -2.55 13.11 3.97
CA ARG A 316 -3.56 13.90 4.70
C ARG A 316 -3.82 15.26 4.04
N SER A 317 -2.79 15.94 3.57
CA SER A 317 -2.91 17.22 2.84
C SER A 317 -3.80 17.03 1.62
N PHE A 318 -3.49 16.03 0.78
CA PHE A 318 -4.27 15.71 -0.41
C PHE A 318 -5.74 15.43 -0.08
N GLN A 319 -6.01 14.57 0.91
CA GLN A 319 -7.37 14.22 1.29
C GLN A 319 -8.17 15.45 1.77
N LYS A 320 -7.53 16.37 2.51
CA LYS A 320 -8.14 17.60 3.00
C LYS A 320 -8.36 18.66 1.92
N GLU A 321 -7.47 18.70 0.93
CA GLU A 321 -7.56 19.59 -0.22
C GLU A 321 -8.70 19.17 -1.15
N HIS A 322 -8.78 17.86 -1.46
CA HIS A 322 -9.61 17.37 -2.56
C HIS A 322 -10.84 16.56 -2.12
N HIS A 323 -11.01 16.32 -0.81
CA HIS A 323 -12.09 15.51 -0.21
C HIS A 323 -12.15 14.06 -0.72
N ILE A 324 -11.06 13.60 -1.33
CA ILE A 324 -10.92 12.25 -1.86
C ILE A 324 -10.14 11.44 -0.83
N ILE A 325 -10.68 10.29 -0.42
CA ILE A 325 -9.99 9.40 0.51
C ILE A 325 -9.04 8.49 -0.29
N VAL A 326 -7.79 8.42 0.16
CA VAL A 326 -6.75 7.61 -0.48
C VAL A 326 -6.82 6.18 0.06
N PRO A 327 -6.83 5.15 -0.80
CA PRO A 327 -6.94 3.76 -0.36
C PRO A 327 -5.63 3.30 0.29
N THR A 328 -5.71 3.00 1.58
CA THR A 328 -4.64 2.43 2.40
C THR A 328 -5.25 1.36 3.31
N PRO A 329 -4.46 0.50 3.96
CA PRO A 329 -4.99 -0.43 4.96
C PRO A 329 -5.79 0.31 6.06
N GLY A 330 -5.38 1.52 6.40
CA GLY A 330 -6.06 2.32 7.42
C GLY A 330 -7.43 2.83 7.02
N THR A 331 -7.67 3.09 5.73
CA THR A 331 -8.95 3.64 5.22
C THR A 331 -9.90 2.55 4.72
N VAL A 332 -9.37 1.49 4.10
CA VAL A 332 -10.18 0.42 3.49
C VAL A 332 -10.53 -0.70 4.47
N LEU A 333 -9.58 -1.09 5.33
CA LEU A 333 -9.77 -2.17 6.30
C LEU A 333 -10.15 -1.65 7.69
N ASP A 334 -10.33 -0.33 7.85
CA ASP A 334 -10.47 0.36 9.15
C ASP A 334 -9.34 -0.01 10.14
N ALA A 335 -8.16 -0.35 9.61
CA ALA A 335 -6.99 -0.73 10.41
C ALA A 335 -6.24 0.49 10.97
N GLY A 336 -6.72 1.71 10.69
CA GLY A 336 -6.03 2.96 10.95
C GLY A 336 -6.71 3.80 12.01
N LYS A 337 -5.92 4.44 12.87
CA LYS A 337 -6.39 5.42 13.87
C LYS A 337 -6.65 6.82 13.29
N SER A 338 -6.51 7.01 11.97
CA SER A 338 -6.50 8.36 11.39
C SER A 338 -7.93 8.91 11.23
N MET A 339 -8.21 10.04 11.87
CA MET A 339 -9.50 10.75 11.84
C MET A 339 -9.88 11.34 10.49
N THR A 340 -8.90 11.58 9.65
CA THR A 340 -9.09 12.41 8.46
C THR A 340 -10.20 11.94 7.52
N HIS A 341 -10.44 10.64 7.37
CA HIS A 341 -11.50 10.16 6.49
C HIS A 341 -12.90 10.27 7.12
N LYS A 342 -13.01 10.11 8.44
CA LYS A 342 -14.26 10.31 9.20
C LYS A 342 -14.63 11.78 9.18
N ASP A 343 -13.65 12.66 9.41
CA ASP A 343 -13.82 14.11 9.39
C ASP A 343 -14.36 14.58 8.03
N ILE A 344 -13.78 14.10 6.91
CA ILE A 344 -14.23 14.43 5.55
C ILE A 344 -15.67 13.96 5.31
N ILE A 345 -15.99 12.70 5.66
CA ILE A 345 -17.32 12.12 5.45
C ILE A 345 -18.38 12.86 6.25
N VAL A 346 -18.13 13.11 7.54
CA VAL A 346 -19.06 13.84 8.42
C VAL A 346 -19.21 15.28 7.96
N ASN A 347 -18.14 15.95 7.53
CA ASN A 347 -18.24 17.32 7.04
C ASN A 347 -19.09 17.42 5.76
N LEU A 348 -18.90 16.53 4.79
CA LEU A 348 -19.76 16.48 3.59
C LEU A 348 -21.22 16.18 3.95
N TYR A 349 -21.47 15.32 4.94
CA TYR A 349 -22.82 15.05 5.44
C TYR A 349 -23.48 16.30 6.06
N LEU A 350 -22.73 17.04 6.88
CA LEU A 350 -23.20 18.29 7.48
C LEU A 350 -23.47 19.39 6.45
N GLN A 351 -22.77 19.37 5.31
CA GLN A 351 -23.03 20.23 4.16
C GLN A 351 -24.29 19.84 3.36
N GLY A 352 -24.96 18.74 3.73
CA GLY A 352 -26.21 18.29 3.11
C GLY A 352 -26.05 17.29 1.96
N HIS A 353 -24.84 16.80 1.70
CA HIS A 353 -24.65 15.74 0.70
C HIS A 353 -25.30 14.41 1.13
N THR A 354 -25.91 13.72 0.17
CA THR A 354 -26.50 12.40 0.39
C THR A 354 -25.42 11.32 0.53
N VAL A 355 -25.75 10.19 1.18
CA VAL A 355 -24.83 9.04 1.32
C VAL A 355 -24.27 8.58 -0.05
N LYS A 356 -25.10 8.61 -1.10
CA LYS A 356 -24.67 8.25 -2.46
C LYS A 356 -23.67 9.24 -3.05
N GLU A 357 -23.89 10.54 -2.83
CA GLU A 357 -22.98 11.59 -3.28
C GLU A 357 -21.66 11.52 -2.53
N ILE A 358 -21.69 11.37 -1.20
CA ILE A 358 -20.49 11.25 -0.36
C ILE A 358 -19.69 10.01 -0.76
N ALA A 359 -20.34 8.86 -0.98
CA ALA A 359 -19.68 7.65 -1.46
C ALA A 359 -18.96 7.87 -2.79
N ARG A 360 -19.62 8.58 -3.72
CA ARG A 360 -19.01 8.97 -5.01
C ARG A 360 -17.89 9.99 -4.84
N ILE A 361 -18.00 10.92 -3.89
CA ILE A 361 -16.96 11.93 -3.60
C ILE A 361 -15.71 11.30 -3.04
N THR A 362 -15.89 10.43 -2.07
CA THR A 362 -14.82 9.91 -1.22
C THR A 362 -14.27 8.55 -1.70
N HIS A 363 -14.76 8.03 -2.82
CA HIS A 363 -14.44 6.68 -3.34
C HIS A 363 -14.68 5.56 -2.31
N HIS A 364 -15.68 5.72 -1.45
CA HIS A 364 -16.11 4.72 -0.48
C HIS A 364 -17.35 3.96 -0.96
N SER A 365 -17.61 2.79 -0.37
CA SER A 365 -18.90 2.13 -0.55
C SER A 365 -20.01 2.93 0.17
N PRO A 366 -21.23 2.99 -0.39
CA PRO A 366 -22.37 3.61 0.31
C PRO A 366 -22.59 3.03 1.70
N ARG A 367 -22.38 1.72 1.88
CA ARG A 367 -22.46 1.05 3.18
C ARG A 367 -21.43 1.57 4.19
N ALA A 368 -20.20 1.82 3.74
CA ALA A 368 -19.17 2.38 4.63
C ALA A 368 -19.55 3.81 5.05
N VAL A 369 -19.96 4.65 4.10
CA VAL A 369 -20.43 6.02 4.37
C VAL A 369 -21.59 6.02 5.36
N ASP A 370 -22.60 5.19 5.12
CA ASP A 370 -23.77 5.04 5.99
C ASP A 370 -23.38 4.67 7.42
N ASN A 371 -22.44 3.73 7.60
CA ASN A 371 -21.92 3.38 8.91
C ASN A 371 -21.24 4.57 9.63
N TYR A 372 -20.46 5.38 8.91
CA TYR A 372 -19.79 6.55 9.49
C TYR A 372 -20.82 7.61 9.90
N VAL A 373 -21.75 7.94 9.02
CA VAL A 373 -22.81 8.93 9.25
C VAL A 373 -23.71 8.46 10.40
N GLY A 374 -24.19 7.22 10.37
CA GLY A 374 -25.04 6.67 11.43
C GLY A 374 -24.34 6.60 12.79
N THR A 375 -23.04 6.32 12.83
CA THR A 375 -22.27 6.38 14.08
C THR A 375 -22.16 7.82 14.60
N PHE A 376 -21.91 8.78 13.73
CA PHE A 376 -21.88 10.21 14.09
C PHE A 376 -23.23 10.67 14.66
N GLU A 377 -24.34 10.37 13.98
CA GLU A 377 -25.68 10.74 14.44
C GLU A 377 -26.02 10.10 15.79
N ALA A 378 -25.68 8.83 15.97
CA ALA A 378 -25.88 8.16 17.26
C ALA A 378 -25.07 8.84 18.37
N VAL A 379 -23.80 9.17 18.13
CA VAL A 379 -22.96 9.89 19.10
C VAL A 379 -23.52 11.29 19.38
N LEU A 380 -23.97 12.01 18.37
CA LEU A 380 -24.59 13.33 18.48
C LEU A 380 -25.82 13.30 19.41
N ILE A 381 -26.71 12.33 19.22
CA ILE A 381 -27.90 12.14 20.05
C ILE A 381 -27.52 11.80 21.50
N LEU A 382 -26.64 10.81 21.70
CA LEU A 382 -26.23 10.41 23.05
C LEU A 382 -25.50 11.55 23.78
N HIS A 383 -24.77 12.39 23.04
CA HIS A 383 -24.08 13.56 23.58
C HIS A 383 -25.08 14.64 24.03
N LEU A 384 -26.13 14.88 23.22
CA LEU A 384 -27.22 15.78 23.58
C LEU A 384 -27.85 15.38 24.93
N PHE A 385 -28.14 14.10 25.11
CA PHE A 385 -28.69 13.53 26.35
C PHE A 385 -27.67 13.42 27.50
N GLY A 386 -26.42 13.82 27.31
CA GLY A 386 -25.42 13.91 28.38
C GLY A 386 -24.87 12.56 28.84
N LEU A 387 -24.94 11.51 28.02
CA LEU A 387 -24.36 10.22 28.38
C LEU A 387 -22.83 10.29 28.43
N PRO A 388 -22.17 9.60 29.36
CA PRO A 388 -20.71 9.58 29.43
C PRO A 388 -20.11 8.69 28.31
N PRO A 389 -18.91 9.01 27.78
CA PRO A 389 -18.30 8.27 26.67
C PRO A 389 -18.16 6.75 26.86
N PRO A 390 -17.83 6.22 28.05
CA PRO A 390 -17.81 4.76 28.28
C PRO A 390 -19.18 4.09 28.10
N LEU A 391 -20.26 4.79 28.47
CA LEU A 391 -21.62 4.28 28.31
C LEU A 391 -22.03 4.28 26.84
N MET A 392 -21.68 5.34 26.10
CA MET A 392 -21.87 5.42 24.64
C MET A 392 -21.15 4.28 23.93
N ALA A 393 -19.89 4.02 24.30
CA ALA A 393 -19.09 2.94 23.73
C ALA A 393 -19.77 1.57 23.90
N ARG A 394 -20.28 1.31 25.11
CA ARG A 394 -21.04 0.08 25.41
C ARG A 394 -22.36 0.02 24.64
N ALA A 395 -23.12 1.10 24.59
CA ALA A 395 -24.42 1.17 23.91
C ALA A 395 -24.28 0.93 22.40
N LEU A 396 -23.27 1.54 21.77
CA LEU A 396 -23.03 1.44 20.33
C LEU A 396 -22.16 0.24 19.93
N ARG A 397 -21.65 -0.54 20.91
CA ARG A 397 -20.66 -1.61 20.71
C ARG A 397 -19.45 -1.13 19.90
N LYS A 398 -18.95 0.05 20.23
CA LYS A 398 -17.79 0.69 19.59
C LYS A 398 -16.68 0.91 20.62
N GLY A 399 -15.43 0.97 20.14
CA GLY A 399 -14.29 1.28 21.00
C GLY A 399 -14.40 2.69 21.60
N LEU A 400 -13.94 2.86 22.84
CA LEU A 400 -13.98 4.15 23.54
C LEU A 400 -13.24 5.26 22.77
N THR A 401 -12.11 4.92 22.15
CA THR A 401 -11.35 5.86 21.32
C THR A 401 -12.20 6.37 20.16
N LEU A 402 -12.92 5.47 19.48
CA LEU A 402 -13.81 5.84 18.37
C LEU A 402 -14.94 6.78 18.81
N ILE A 403 -15.51 6.56 19.99
CA ILE A 403 -16.53 7.48 20.53
C ILE A 403 -15.94 8.86 20.79
N ARG A 404 -14.75 8.95 21.41
CA ARG A 404 -14.08 10.23 21.69
C ARG A 404 -13.76 10.99 20.41
N GLU A 405 -13.38 10.27 19.37
CA GLU A 405 -13.15 10.80 18.02
C GLU A 405 -14.40 11.45 17.43
N TYR A 406 -15.55 10.77 17.44
CA TYR A 406 -16.81 11.37 16.99
C TYR A 406 -17.30 12.51 17.88
N LEU A 407 -17.07 12.43 19.19
CA LEU A 407 -17.40 13.55 20.10
C LEU A 407 -16.60 14.80 19.77
N LYS A 408 -15.34 14.64 19.36
CA LYS A 408 -14.53 15.76 18.88
C LYS A 408 -15.17 16.40 17.64
N LEU A 409 -15.63 15.61 16.68
CA LEU A 409 -16.35 16.10 15.50
C LEU A 409 -17.65 16.81 15.85
N VAL A 410 -18.41 16.31 16.83
CA VAL A 410 -19.63 16.96 17.32
C VAL A 410 -19.30 18.34 17.91
N ASN A 411 -18.28 18.43 18.75
CA ASN A 411 -17.87 19.69 19.38
C ASN A 411 -17.26 20.70 18.39
N GLU A 412 -16.68 20.22 17.28
CA GLU A 412 -16.20 21.07 16.19
C GLU A 412 -17.35 21.56 15.29
N ALA A 413 -18.43 20.78 15.17
CA ALA A 413 -19.57 21.09 14.32
C ALA A 413 -20.64 21.95 14.99
N TYR A 414 -20.78 21.88 16.32
CA TYR A 414 -21.81 22.56 17.10
C TYR A 414 -21.21 23.19 18.36
N GLU A 415 -21.55 24.45 18.62
CA GLU A 415 -21.06 25.20 19.78
C GLU A 415 -21.91 24.94 21.03
N SER A 416 -23.19 24.58 20.85
CA SER A 416 -24.14 24.38 21.95
C SER A 416 -25.08 23.19 21.75
N LYS A 417 -25.66 22.70 22.85
CA LYS A 417 -26.68 21.65 22.80
C LYS A 417 -27.97 22.13 22.12
N GLU A 418 -28.23 23.43 22.16
CA GLU A 418 -29.35 24.10 21.51
C GLU A 418 -29.25 24.02 19.98
N GLU A 419 -28.05 24.20 19.42
CA GLU A 419 -27.82 24.00 17.98
C GLU A 419 -28.06 22.54 17.57
N ILE A 420 -27.57 21.60 18.37
CA ILE A 420 -27.81 20.16 18.14
C ILE A 420 -29.32 19.85 18.14
N ARG A 421 -30.08 20.37 19.11
CA ARG A 421 -31.55 20.22 19.14
C ARG A 421 -32.20 20.81 17.91
N THR A 422 -31.76 21.99 17.48
CA THR A 422 -32.31 22.67 16.29
C THR A 422 -32.05 21.85 15.03
N TYR A 423 -30.83 21.37 14.85
CA TYR A 423 -30.45 20.48 13.74
C TYR A 423 -31.30 19.21 13.71
N LEU A 424 -31.44 18.53 14.85
CA LEU A 424 -32.21 17.28 14.91
C LEU A 424 -33.72 17.51 14.69
N ARG A 425 -34.27 18.64 15.13
CA ARG A 425 -35.66 19.04 14.81
C ARG A 425 -35.87 19.29 13.32
N LEU A 426 -34.92 19.94 12.65
CA LEU A 426 -34.95 20.12 11.18
C LEU A 426 -34.91 18.78 10.43
N LYS A 427 -34.28 17.76 11.01
CA LYS A 427 -34.26 16.38 10.50
C LYS A 427 -35.52 15.58 10.85
N GLY A 428 -36.50 16.18 11.52
CA GLY A 428 -37.77 15.54 11.88
C GLY A 428 -37.73 14.69 13.15
N VAL A 429 -36.65 14.76 13.94
CA VAL A 429 -36.57 14.07 15.24
C VAL A 429 -37.37 14.87 16.28
N LYS A 430 -38.32 14.21 16.96
CA LYS A 430 -39.05 14.80 18.08
C LYS A 430 -38.21 14.66 19.36
N ILE A 431 -37.69 15.78 19.86
CA ILE A 431 -36.78 15.86 21.03
C ILE A 431 -37.23 16.95 21.99
#